data_AF-A0A3M2AS45-F1
#
_entry.id   AF-A0A3M2AS45-F1
#
_cell.length_a   1.000
_cell.length_b   1.000
_cell.length_c   1.000
_cell.angle_alpha   90.00
_cell.angle_beta   90.00
_cell.angle_gamma   90.00
#
_symmetry.space_group_name_H-M   'P 1'
#
loop_
_entity.id
_entity.type
_entity.pdbx_description
1 polymer ?
#
loop_
_entity_poly.entity_id
_entity_poly.type
_entity_poly.pdbx_seq_one_letter_code
_entity_poly.pdbx_strand_id
1 'polypeptide(L)'
;MESLREIWNYPLIRVGTSALTVGAIAIIVLSFLALYAVSFWLKRLVARRLLARTNLDLGAREAIGSLLRYFLLLLGAVVIILRLVEKLLLEVAQGHPEVLQAPPPVARLMRFGDNAVEFELRVWSTTLVHQRGKLISDLNFAIFEKFQQHGIEIPFPQRDIHIRSVARDWAPRAEQGP
;
A
#
# COMPACT_ATOMS: atom_id res chain seq x y z
N MET A 1 -41.39 -0.86 22.52
CA MET A 1 -40.27 -1.27 21.63
C MET A 1 -40.07 -0.31 20.46
N GLU A 2 -41.10 0.43 20.01
CA GLU A 2 -40.97 1.43 18.92
C GLU A 2 -40.15 2.67 19.30
N SER A 3 -40.28 3.16 20.54
CA SER A 3 -39.55 4.35 21.03
C SER A 3 -38.02 4.22 20.96
N LEU A 4 -37.47 3.03 21.16
CA LEU A 4 -36.02 2.78 21.08
C LEU A 4 -35.50 2.82 19.64
N ARG A 5 -36.32 2.36 18.67
CA ARG A 5 -35.97 2.43 17.24
C ARG A 5 -36.05 3.85 16.71
N GLU A 6 -36.98 4.64 17.25
CA GLU A 6 -37.16 6.06 16.92
C GLU A 6 -35.97 6.90 17.40
N ILE A 7 -35.49 6.67 18.62
CA ILE A 7 -34.26 7.30 19.14
C ILE A 7 -33.04 6.85 18.33
N TRP A 8 -32.95 5.57 17.96
CA TRP A 8 -31.79 5.03 17.22
C TRP A 8 -31.63 5.63 15.81
N ASN A 9 -32.75 5.85 15.11
CA ASN A 9 -32.77 6.39 13.76
C ASN A 9 -32.93 7.92 13.72
N TYR A 10 -32.89 8.58 14.88
CA TYR A 10 -33.04 10.03 14.96
C TYR A 10 -31.87 10.73 14.26
N PRO A 11 -32.13 11.59 13.26
CA PRO A 11 -31.09 12.31 12.53
C PRO A 11 -30.58 13.49 13.36
N LEU A 12 -29.36 13.39 13.89
CA LEU A 12 -28.73 14.41 14.74
C LEU A 12 -28.11 15.54 13.92
N ILE A 13 -27.44 15.20 12.81
CA ILE A 13 -26.73 16.16 11.97
C ILE A 13 -26.95 15.75 10.50
N ARG A 14 -27.38 16.69 9.65
CA ARG A 14 -27.53 16.47 8.21
C ARG A 14 -26.29 17.01 7.51
N VAL A 15 -25.58 16.15 6.77
CA VAL A 15 -24.42 16.54 5.96
C VAL A 15 -24.72 16.12 4.51
N GLY A 16 -25.01 17.10 3.65
CA GLY A 16 -25.43 16.84 2.27
C GLY A 16 -26.74 16.05 2.21
N THR A 17 -26.72 14.89 1.54
CA THR A 17 -27.88 13.99 1.37
C THR A 17 -27.98 12.90 2.44
N SER A 18 -26.99 12.79 3.34
CA SER A 18 -26.92 11.75 4.36
C SER A 18 -27.14 12.33 5.75
N ALA A 19 -28.03 11.70 6.53
CA ALA A 19 -28.24 12.06 7.93
C ALA A 19 -27.41 11.16 8.84
N LEU A 20 -26.57 11.77 9.69
CA LEU A 20 -25.88 11.07 10.77
C LEU A 20 -26.91 10.76 11.87
N THR A 21 -27.22 9.47 12.03
CA THR A 21 -28.15 8.99 13.06
C THR A 21 -27.44 8.78 14.39
N VAL A 22 -28.20 8.80 15.49
CA VAL A 22 -27.73 8.42 16.84
C VAL A 22 -27.05 7.05 16.79
N GLY A 23 -27.65 6.09 16.09
CA GLY A 23 -27.09 4.76 15.89
C GLY A 23 -25.74 4.74 15.17
N ALA A 24 -25.56 5.56 14.14
CA ALA A 24 -24.29 5.65 13.42
C ALA A 24 -23.16 6.16 14.32
N ILE A 25 -23.43 7.18 15.15
CA ILE A 25 -22.47 7.73 16.11
C ILE A 25 -22.14 6.69 17.18
N ALA A 26 -23.15 5.99 17.72
CA ALA A 26 -22.95 4.94 18.71
C ALA A 26 -22.07 3.79 18.16
N ILE A 27 -22.28 3.40 16.89
CA ILE A 27 -21.47 2.38 16.22
C ILE A 27 -20.02 2.85 16.02
N ILE A 28 -19.80 4.12 15.65
CA ILE A 28 -18.45 4.67 15.49
C ILE A 28 -17.72 4.68 16.84
N VAL A 29 -18.38 5.13 17.91
CA VAL A 29 -17.81 5.14 19.26
C VAL A 29 -17.51 3.73 19.76
N LEU A 30 -18.44 2.79 19.57
CA LEU A 30 -18.23 1.38 19.89
C LEU A 30 -17.09 0.76 19.08
N SER A 31 -16.95 1.11 17.81
CA SER A 31 -15.85 0.64 16.96
C SER A 31 -14.50 1.17 17.46
N PHE A 32 -14.44 2.44 17.86
CA PHE A 32 -13.23 3.02 18.46
C PHE A 32 -12.89 2.38 19.81
N LEU A 33 -13.88 2.16 20.69
CA LEU A 33 -13.70 1.48 21.96
C LEU A 33 -13.28 0.02 21.80
N ALA A 34 -13.87 -0.69 20.83
CA ALA A 34 -13.50 -2.04 20.48
C ALA A 34 -12.06 -2.10 19.95
N LEU A 35 -11.66 -1.14 19.10
CA LEU A 35 -10.30 -1.08 18.56
C LEU A 35 -9.28 -0.78 19.67
N TYR A 36 -9.60 0.13 20.60
CA TYR A 36 -8.80 0.38 21.80
C TYR A 36 -8.71 -0.87 22.70
N ALA A 37 -9.84 -1.54 22.95
CA ALA A 37 -9.91 -2.73 23.77
C ALA A 37 -9.13 -3.90 23.14
N VAL A 38 -9.25 -4.12 21.83
CA VAL A 38 -8.52 -5.15 21.08
C VAL A 38 -7.02 -4.88 21.09
N SER A 39 -6.60 -3.63 20.90
CA SER A 39 -5.19 -3.20 21.06
C SER A 39 -4.65 -3.54 22.46
N PHE A 40 -5.45 -3.26 23.50
CA PHE A 40 -5.12 -3.59 24.88
C PHE A 40 -5.09 -5.11 25.15
N TRP A 41 -6.05 -5.85 24.60
CA TRP A 41 -6.18 -7.29 24.78
C TRP A 41 -5.08 -8.06 24.08
N LEU A 42 -4.70 -7.62 22.87
CA LEU A 42 -3.61 -8.21 22.09
C LEU A 42 -2.27 -8.07 22.83
N LYS A 43 -1.97 -6.89 23.38
CA LYS A 43 -0.81 -6.69 24.27
C LYS A 43 -0.84 -7.64 25.46
N ARG A 44 -2.00 -7.74 26.13
CA ARG A 44 -2.17 -8.58 27.32
C ARG A 44 -2.04 -10.07 27.01
N LEU A 45 -2.52 -10.52 25.85
CA LEU A 45 -2.47 -11.90 25.40
C LEU A 45 -1.05 -12.30 24.99
N VAL A 46 -0.35 -11.45 24.24
CA VAL A 46 1.06 -11.65 23.86
C VAL A 46 1.95 -11.65 25.10
N ALA A 47 1.77 -10.70 26.01
CA ALA A 47 2.53 -10.66 27.27
C ALA A 47 2.30 -11.90 28.14
N ARG A 48 1.07 -12.45 28.16
CA ARG A 48 0.72 -13.63 28.97
C ARG A 48 1.11 -14.98 28.35
N ARG A 49 1.11 -15.11 27.02
CA ARG A 49 1.46 -16.37 26.35
C ARG A 49 2.92 -16.47 25.91
N LEU A 50 3.54 -15.38 25.46
CA LEU A 50 4.88 -15.40 24.88
C LEU A 50 5.98 -14.98 25.87
N LEU A 51 5.72 -14.00 26.73
CA LEU A 51 6.76 -13.40 27.59
C LEU A 51 6.79 -13.94 29.02
N ALA A 52 5.96 -14.94 29.34
CA ALA A 52 5.89 -15.55 30.67
C ALA A 52 6.96 -16.63 30.92
N ARG A 53 7.61 -17.15 29.88
CA ARG A 53 8.73 -18.12 30.00
C ARG A 53 10.11 -17.48 29.89
N THR A 54 10.17 -16.15 29.78
CA THR A 54 11.42 -15.40 29.57
C THR A 54 11.71 -14.51 30.77
N ASN A 55 12.92 -14.60 31.33
CA ASN A 55 13.39 -13.82 32.48
C ASN A 55 13.76 -12.38 32.07
N LEU A 56 12.82 -11.70 31.39
CA LEU A 56 13.04 -10.37 30.82
C LEU A 56 12.52 -9.30 31.78
N ASP A 57 13.37 -8.32 32.04
CA ASP A 57 13.07 -7.17 32.88
C ASP A 57 11.89 -6.33 32.33
N LEU A 58 11.24 -5.58 33.21
CA LEU A 58 10.05 -4.78 32.91
C LEU A 58 10.29 -3.82 31.72
N GLY A 59 11.49 -3.27 31.61
CA GLY A 59 11.91 -2.42 30.47
C GLY A 59 12.02 -3.18 29.14
N ALA A 60 12.55 -4.40 29.15
CA ALA A 60 12.66 -5.23 27.94
C ALA A 60 11.29 -5.66 27.41
N ARG A 61 10.34 -5.94 28.31
CA ARG A 61 8.96 -6.29 27.95
C ARG A 61 8.23 -5.14 27.24
N GLU A 62 8.39 -3.91 27.73
CA GLU A 62 7.80 -2.71 27.11
C GLU A 62 8.46 -2.38 25.77
N ALA A 63 9.79 -2.56 25.65
CA ALA A 63 10.51 -2.38 24.40
C ALA A 63 10.05 -3.39 23.32
N ILE A 64 9.98 -4.68 23.68
CA ILE A 64 9.50 -5.73 22.77
C ILE A 64 8.05 -5.46 22.34
N GLY A 65 7.18 -5.05 23.26
CA GLY A 65 5.79 -4.71 22.93
C GLY A 65 5.69 -3.52 21.97
N SER A 66 6.56 -2.53 22.13
CA SER A 66 6.62 -1.37 21.24
C SER A 66 7.15 -1.73 19.85
N LEU A 67 8.21 -2.55 19.78
CA LEU A 67 8.79 -3.04 18.53
C LEU A 67 7.79 -3.91 17.75
N LEU A 68 7.13 -4.84 18.44
CA LEU A 68 6.11 -5.70 17.83
C LEU A 68 4.95 -4.85 17.27
N ARG A 69 4.52 -3.81 17.99
CA ARG A 69 3.49 -2.89 17.52
C ARG A 69 3.91 -2.20 16.23
N TYR A 70 5.11 -1.62 16.18
CA TYR A 70 5.59 -0.94 14.98
C TYR A 70 5.75 -1.90 13.81
N PHE A 71 6.21 -3.11 14.06
CA PHE A 71 6.29 -4.16 13.04
C PHE A 71 4.91 -4.49 12.45
N LEU A 72 3.89 -4.66 13.29
CA LEU A 72 2.52 -4.91 12.84
C LEU A 72 1.94 -3.72 12.05
N LEU A 73 2.19 -2.48 12.49
CA LEU A 73 1.75 -1.29 11.78
C LEU A 73 2.43 -1.17 10.40
N LEU A 74 3.73 -1.43 10.34
CA LEU A 74 4.50 -1.42 9.09
C LEU A 74 3.99 -2.50 8.13
N LEU A 75 3.79 -3.72 8.61
CA LEU A 75 3.25 -4.82 7.80
C LEU A 75 1.84 -4.48 7.29
N GLY A 76 0.99 -3.92 8.15
CA GLY A 76 -0.34 -3.45 7.76
C GLY A 76 -0.29 -2.36 6.67
N ALA A 77 0.57 -1.36 6.83
CA ALA A 77 0.76 -0.31 5.83
C ALA A 77 1.23 -0.89 4.48
N VAL A 78 2.20 -1.81 4.50
CA VAL A 78 2.67 -2.48 3.28
C VAL A 78 1.52 -3.23 2.60
N VAL A 79 0.74 -4.01 3.34
CA VAL A 79 -0.42 -4.74 2.78
C VAL A 79 -1.44 -3.77 2.17
N ILE A 80 -1.75 -2.66 2.85
CA ILE A 80 -2.69 -1.65 2.35
C ILE A 80 -2.18 -1.05 1.03
N ILE A 81 -0.89 -0.71 0.95
CA ILE A 81 -0.28 -0.15 -0.27
C ILE A 81 -0.35 -1.15 -1.42
N LEU A 82 -0.01 -2.43 -1.20
CA LEU A 82 -0.07 -3.46 -2.24
C LEU A 82 -1.49 -3.65 -2.78
N ARG A 83 -2.49 -3.62 -1.90
CA ARG A 83 -3.91 -3.71 -2.28
C ARG A 83 -4.40 -2.47 -3.02
N LEU A 84 -3.88 -1.29 -2.65
CA LEU A 84 -4.18 -0.06 -3.37
C LEU A 84 -3.67 -0.13 -4.81
N VAL A 85 -2.42 -0.58 -5.02
CA VAL A 85 -1.85 -0.75 -6.36
C VAL A 85 -2.69 -1.73 -7.20
N GLU A 86 -3.02 -2.90 -6.64
CA GLU A 86 -3.90 -3.90 -7.30
C GLU A 86 -5.23 -3.27 -7.74
N LYS A 87 -5.88 -2.53 -6.83
CA LYS A 87 -7.15 -1.85 -7.09
C LYS A 87 -7.02 -0.81 -8.20
N LEU A 88 -6.01 0.05 -8.16
CA LEU A 88 -5.84 1.11 -9.15
C LEU A 88 -5.59 0.55 -10.55
N LEU A 89 -4.76 -0.50 -10.66
CA LEU A 89 -4.53 -1.20 -11.94
C LEU A 89 -5.81 -1.76 -12.53
N LEU A 90 -6.64 -2.41 -11.70
CA LEU A 90 -7.94 -2.94 -12.11
C LEU A 90 -8.91 -1.84 -12.53
N GLU A 91 -8.97 -0.73 -11.78
CA GLU A 91 -9.83 0.41 -12.13
C GLU A 91 -9.43 1.05 -13.46
N VAL A 92 -8.13 1.16 -13.77
CA VAL A 92 -7.67 1.63 -15.09
C VAL A 92 -8.12 0.68 -16.18
N ALA A 93 -7.90 -0.63 -15.99
CA ALA A 93 -8.28 -1.63 -16.98
C ALA A 93 -9.79 -1.64 -17.24
N GLN A 94 -10.60 -1.62 -16.19
CA GLN A 94 -12.07 -1.64 -16.29
C GLN A 94 -12.65 -0.36 -16.89
N GLY A 95 -11.96 0.78 -16.72
CA GLY A 95 -12.38 2.06 -17.29
C GLY A 95 -12.04 2.24 -18.77
N HIS A 96 -11.19 1.38 -19.35
CA HIS A 96 -10.74 1.52 -20.72
C HIS A 96 -11.74 0.86 -21.71
N PRO A 97 -12.23 1.57 -22.75
CA PRO A 97 -13.32 1.09 -23.61
C PRO A 97 -12.95 -0.15 -24.44
N GLU A 98 -11.67 -0.34 -24.73
CA GLU A 98 -11.18 -1.48 -25.51
C GLU A 98 -10.87 -2.73 -24.67
N VAL A 99 -11.00 -2.65 -23.33
CA VAL A 99 -10.78 -3.79 -22.43
C VAL A 99 -12.10 -4.51 -22.18
N LEU A 100 -12.09 -5.83 -22.38
CA LEU A 100 -13.23 -6.69 -22.10
C LEU A 100 -13.43 -6.84 -20.59
N GLN A 101 -14.70 -6.86 -20.18
CA GLN A 101 -15.10 -7.19 -18.81
C GLN A 101 -15.33 -8.69 -18.61
N ALA A 102 -15.49 -9.44 -19.69
CA ALA A 102 -15.67 -10.88 -19.70
C ALA A 102 -14.79 -11.48 -20.82
N PRO A 103 -13.65 -12.12 -20.49
CA PRO A 103 -13.11 -12.35 -19.15
C PRO A 103 -12.64 -11.04 -18.46
N PRO A 104 -12.75 -10.95 -17.12
CA PRO A 104 -12.40 -9.73 -16.38
C PRO A 104 -10.89 -9.53 -16.31
N PRO A 105 -10.40 -8.26 -16.31
CA PRO A 105 -8.99 -7.96 -16.13
C PRO A 105 -8.47 -8.48 -14.78
N VAL A 106 -7.18 -8.83 -14.73
CA VAL A 106 -6.54 -9.39 -13.53
C VAL A 106 -5.24 -8.66 -13.26
N ALA A 107 -5.07 -8.12 -12.06
CA ALA A 107 -3.81 -7.59 -11.55
C ALA A 107 -3.19 -8.62 -10.58
N ARG A 108 -1.89 -8.88 -10.70
CA ARG A 108 -1.17 -9.85 -9.85
C ARG A 108 0.11 -9.25 -9.32
N LEU A 109 0.37 -9.42 -8.02
CA LEU A 109 1.69 -9.23 -7.45
C LEU A 109 2.56 -10.41 -7.89
N MET A 110 3.62 -10.14 -8.64
CA MET A 110 4.49 -11.17 -9.21
C MET A 110 5.60 -11.53 -8.24
N ARG A 111 6.36 -10.53 -7.79
CA ARG A 111 7.47 -10.71 -6.85
C ARG A 111 7.87 -9.39 -6.19
N PHE A 112 8.62 -9.51 -5.11
CA PHE A 112 9.43 -8.43 -4.55
C PHE A 112 10.77 -8.45 -5.28
N GLY A 113 10.95 -7.54 -6.24
CA GLY A 113 12.19 -7.40 -7.01
C GLY A 113 13.23 -6.56 -6.26
N ASP A 114 14.40 -6.41 -6.87
CA ASP A 114 15.58 -5.80 -6.22
C ASP A 114 15.35 -4.33 -5.84
N ASN A 115 14.59 -3.59 -6.67
CA ASN A 115 14.33 -2.15 -6.50
C ASN A 115 12.85 -1.80 -6.48
N ALA A 116 11.94 -2.77 -6.62
CA ALA A 116 10.51 -2.52 -6.77
C ALA A 116 9.67 -3.76 -6.47
N VAL A 117 8.41 -3.56 -6.11
CA VAL A 117 7.40 -4.63 -6.14
C VAL A 117 6.84 -4.71 -7.56
N GLU A 118 6.90 -5.90 -8.15
CA GLU A 118 6.49 -6.10 -9.53
C GLU A 118 5.03 -6.57 -9.61
N PHE A 119 4.24 -5.87 -10.42
CA PHE A 119 2.86 -6.22 -10.71
C PHE A 119 2.67 -6.53 -12.19
N GLU A 120 1.79 -7.48 -12.50
CA GLU A 120 1.34 -7.79 -13.86
C GLU A 120 -0.15 -7.45 -13.98
N LEU A 121 -0.51 -6.67 -15.00
CA LEU A 121 -1.89 -6.42 -15.40
C LEU A 121 -2.21 -7.19 -16.69
N ARG A 122 -3.17 -8.11 -16.62
CA ARG A 122 -3.69 -8.86 -17.77
C ARG A 122 -5.05 -8.32 -18.18
N VAL A 123 -5.18 -8.04 -19.46
CA VAL A 123 -6.41 -7.55 -20.09
C VAL A 123 -6.70 -8.34 -21.37
N TRP A 124 -7.97 -8.37 -21.77
CA TRP A 124 -8.42 -8.98 -23.01
C TRP A 124 -9.08 -7.91 -23.89
N SER A 125 -8.93 -8.01 -25.20
CA SER A 125 -9.53 -7.08 -26.17
C SER A 125 -9.84 -7.80 -27.47
N THR A 126 -10.96 -7.46 -28.11
CA THR A 126 -11.35 -8.00 -29.43
C THR A 126 -10.84 -7.15 -30.59
N THR A 127 -10.52 -5.87 -30.36
CA THR A 127 -10.33 -4.87 -31.42
C THR A 127 -8.90 -4.83 -31.98
N LEU A 128 -7.96 -5.62 -31.43
CA LEU A 128 -6.54 -5.28 -31.47
C LEU A 128 -5.58 -6.34 -32.00
N VAL A 129 -5.98 -7.12 -32.99
CA VAL A 129 -5.01 -7.97 -33.72
C VAL A 129 -3.92 -7.11 -34.40
N HIS A 130 -4.21 -5.84 -34.74
CA HIS A 130 -3.27 -4.94 -35.43
C HIS A 130 -2.79 -3.71 -34.63
N GLN A 131 -3.40 -3.39 -33.48
CA GLN A 131 -3.10 -2.16 -32.72
C GLN A 131 -2.74 -2.40 -31.24
N ARG A 132 -2.27 -3.61 -30.89
CA ARG A 132 -1.86 -3.97 -29.52
C ARG A 132 -0.98 -2.90 -28.84
N GLY A 133 -0.06 -2.29 -29.58
CA GLY A 133 0.82 -1.24 -29.06
C GLY A 133 0.07 0.00 -28.55
N LYS A 134 -1.02 0.39 -29.22
CA LYS A 134 -1.84 1.55 -28.83
C LYS A 134 -2.51 1.31 -27.48
N LEU A 135 -3.20 0.18 -27.31
CA LEU A 135 -3.83 -0.17 -26.03
C LEU A 135 -2.82 -0.24 -24.88
N ILE A 136 -1.65 -0.85 -25.10
CA ILE A 136 -0.61 -0.92 -24.07
C ILE A 136 -0.15 0.50 -23.68
N SER A 137 0.07 1.36 -24.68
CA SER A 137 0.45 2.75 -24.45
C SER A 137 -0.62 3.51 -23.67
N ASP A 138 -1.88 3.44 -24.11
CA ASP A 138 -3.01 4.12 -23.49
C ASP A 138 -3.20 3.67 -22.02
N LEU A 139 -3.12 2.36 -21.76
CA LEU A 139 -3.16 1.82 -20.40
C LEU A 139 -1.97 2.28 -19.55
N ASN A 140 -0.76 2.28 -20.09
CA ASN A 140 0.44 2.72 -19.35
C ASN A 140 0.36 4.19 -18.95
N PHE A 141 -0.10 5.07 -19.85
CA PHE A 141 -0.33 6.48 -19.51
C PHE A 141 -1.41 6.64 -18.45
N ALA A 142 -2.53 5.94 -18.57
CA ALA A 142 -3.61 5.99 -17.58
C ALA A 142 -3.16 5.45 -16.21
N ILE A 143 -2.33 4.39 -16.18
CA ILE A 143 -1.71 3.88 -14.94
C ILE A 143 -0.79 4.95 -14.33
N PHE A 144 0.08 5.55 -15.14
CA PHE A 144 1.02 6.57 -14.68
C PHE A 144 0.29 7.77 -14.05
N GLU A 145 -0.70 8.32 -14.73
CA GLU A 145 -1.51 9.44 -14.22
C GLU A 145 -2.22 9.07 -12.92
N LYS A 146 -2.82 7.87 -12.87
CA LYS A 146 -3.55 7.42 -11.68
C LYS A 146 -2.63 7.15 -10.50
N PHE A 147 -1.41 6.67 -10.74
CA PHE A 147 -0.39 6.50 -9.70
C PHE A 147 0.09 7.85 -9.16
N GLN A 148 0.34 8.83 -10.04
CA GLN A 148 0.68 10.19 -9.64
C GLN A 148 -0.40 10.82 -8.75
N GLN A 149 -1.69 10.68 -9.11
CA GLN A 149 -2.81 11.18 -8.31
C GLN A 149 -2.89 10.57 -6.90
N HIS A 150 -2.37 9.35 -6.72
CA HIS A 150 -2.37 8.63 -5.44
C HIS A 150 -1.01 8.67 -4.73
N GLY A 151 -0.04 9.45 -5.23
CA GLY A 151 1.30 9.56 -4.64
C GLY A 151 2.12 8.27 -4.73
N ILE A 152 1.83 7.41 -5.70
CA ILE A 152 2.58 6.17 -5.95
C ILE A 152 3.72 6.49 -6.92
N GLU A 153 4.94 6.41 -6.41
CA GLU A 153 6.16 6.61 -7.20
C GLU A 153 6.53 5.33 -7.97
N ILE A 154 6.87 5.48 -9.24
CA ILE A 154 7.43 4.38 -10.06
C ILE A 154 8.95 4.50 -9.97
N PRO A 155 9.65 3.52 -9.35
CA PRO A 155 11.07 3.62 -9.12
C PRO A 155 11.85 3.53 -10.45
N PHE A 156 12.83 4.41 -10.60
CA PHE A 156 13.83 4.29 -11.66
C PHE A 156 14.91 3.27 -11.27
N PRO A 157 15.48 2.53 -12.23
CA PRO A 157 16.56 1.59 -11.94
C PRO A 157 17.75 2.33 -11.31
N GLN A 158 18.10 1.95 -10.08
CA GLN A 158 19.26 2.48 -9.39
C GLN A 158 20.53 1.75 -9.87
N ARG A 159 21.61 2.52 -10.10
CA ARG A 159 22.95 1.98 -10.39
C ARG A 159 23.93 2.54 -9.38
N ASP A 160 24.53 1.67 -8.59
CA ASP A 160 25.58 2.06 -7.64
C ASP A 160 26.92 2.22 -8.37
N ILE A 161 27.42 3.45 -8.47
CA ILE A 161 28.74 3.75 -9.03
C ILE A 161 29.78 3.68 -7.91
N HIS A 162 30.58 2.63 -7.90
CA HIS A 162 31.75 2.54 -7.02
C HIS A 162 32.95 3.21 -7.69
N ILE A 163 33.23 4.46 -7.32
CA ILE A 163 34.43 5.17 -7.77
C ILE A 163 35.63 4.60 -7.01
N ARG A 164 36.43 3.78 -7.70
CA ARG A 164 37.78 3.46 -7.22
C ARG A 164 38.70 4.60 -7.60
N SER A 165 39.45 5.14 -6.64
CA SER A 165 40.52 6.08 -6.94
C SER A 165 41.56 5.36 -7.81
N VAL A 166 41.60 5.67 -9.10
CA VAL A 166 42.79 5.38 -9.90
C VAL A 166 43.91 6.26 -9.36
N ALA A 167 44.95 5.62 -8.84
CA ALA A 167 46.15 6.29 -8.37
C ALA A 167 46.67 7.22 -9.48
N ARG A 168 47.07 8.41 -9.04
CA ARG A 168 47.45 9.56 -9.85
C ARG A 168 48.85 9.35 -10.45
N ASP A 169 49.01 8.34 -11.31
CA ASP A 169 50.28 8.06 -12.01
C ASP A 169 50.31 8.69 -13.42
N TRP A 170 49.63 9.82 -13.59
CA TRP A 170 49.87 10.70 -14.74
C TRP A 170 51.08 11.59 -14.43
N ALA A 171 52.28 11.13 -14.77
CA ALA A 171 53.41 12.01 -14.98
C ALA A 171 53.32 12.55 -16.42
N PRO A 172 53.33 13.88 -16.65
CA PRO A 172 53.40 14.41 -18.01
C PRO A 172 54.68 13.89 -18.65
N ARG A 173 54.57 13.18 -19.78
CA ARG A 173 55.73 12.89 -20.63
C ARG A 173 56.29 14.24 -21.06
N ALA A 174 57.43 14.63 -20.46
CA ALA A 174 58.18 15.77 -20.93
C ALA A 174 58.41 15.56 -22.43
N GLU A 175 57.95 16.55 -23.22
CA GLU A 175 58.23 16.65 -24.64
C GLU A 175 59.75 16.62 -24.82
N GLN A 176 60.29 15.46 -25.20
CA GLN A 176 61.60 15.42 -25.82
C GLN A 176 61.39 15.91 -27.25
N GLY A 177 61.65 17.21 -27.45
CA GLY A 177 61.73 17.81 -28.77
C GLY A 177 62.85 17.17 -29.60
N PRO A 178 62.81 17.34 -30.93
CA PRO A 178 63.72 16.69 -31.89
C PRO A 178 65.19 17.07 -31.71
#